data_AF-A0A849E399-F1
#
_entry.id   AF-A0A849E399-F1
#
_cell.length_a   1.000
_cell.length_b   1.000
_cell.length_c   1.000
_cell.angle_alpha   90.00
_cell.angle_beta   90.00
_cell.angle_gamma   90.00
#
_symmetry.space_group_name_H-M   'P 1'
#
loop_
_entity.id
_entity.type
_entity.pdbx_description
1 polymer ?
#
loop_
_entity_poly.entity_id
_entity_poly.type
_entity_poly.pdbx_seq_one_letter_code
_entity_poly.pdbx_strand_id
1 'polypeptide(L)'
;MPRTISDLKKYLEMVPELSSRMLLSYSHLADGITNESYRLKFSKDEYVLKFFNHQAIDMGVDHKNEMRVMSRVEHLNITPTVIY
;
A
#
# COMPACT_ATOMS: atom_id res chain seq x y z
N MET A 1 1.66 2.12 11.45
CA MET A 1 2.85 1.76 10.67
C MET A 1 3.40 0.44 11.21
N PRO A 2 3.50 -0.63 10.40
CA PRO A 2 4.07 -1.89 10.84
C PRO A 2 5.55 -1.68 11.18
N ARG A 3 5.90 -1.90 12.45
CA ARG A 3 7.29 -1.75 12.92
C ARG A 3 8.06 -3.06 12.78
N THR A 4 7.36 -4.16 12.49
CA THR A 4 7.91 -5.51 12.36
C THR A 4 7.29 -6.25 11.17
N ILE A 5 7.99 -7.28 10.67
CA ILE A 5 7.44 -8.24 9.68
C ILE A 5 6.11 -8.84 10.15
N SER A 6 6.01 -9.14 11.44
CA SER A 6 4.82 -9.74 12.03
C SER A 6 3.60 -8.83 11.94
N ASP A 7 3.79 -7.51 12.12
CA ASP A 7 2.71 -6.53 11.93
C ASP A 7 2.29 -6.46 10.47
N LEU A 8 3.27 -6.46 9.55
CA LEU A 8 3.01 -6.46 8.12
C LEU A 8 2.24 -7.71 7.67
N LYS A 9 2.60 -8.90 8.18
CA LYS A 9 1.87 -10.15 7.87
C LYS A 9 0.41 -10.07 8.27
N LYS A 10 0.09 -9.51 9.45
CA LYS A 10 -1.31 -9.30 9.89
C LYS A 10 -2.09 -8.40 8.93
N TYR A 11 -1.46 -7.35 8.39
CA TYR A 11 -2.11 -6.50 7.38
C TYR A 11 -2.35 -7.28 6.07
N LEU A 12 -1.38 -8.09 5.63
CA LEU A 12 -1.52 -8.90 4.41
C LEU A 12 -2.58 -10.00 4.55
N GLU A 13 -2.78 -10.54 5.75
CA GLU A 13 -3.87 -11.49 6.04
C GLU A 13 -5.26 -10.86 5.83
N MET A 14 -5.38 -9.54 5.98
CA MET A 14 -6.64 -8.81 5.75
C MET A 14 -6.93 -8.55 4.27
N VAL A 15 -5.94 -8.73 3.38
CA VAL A 15 -6.07 -8.51 1.92
C VAL A 15 -6.21 -9.88 1.24
N PRO A 16 -7.43 -10.30 0.85
CA PRO A 16 -7.68 -11.66 0.35
C PRO A 16 -6.78 -12.08 -0.81
N GLU A 17 -6.44 -11.15 -1.70
CA GLU A 17 -5.60 -11.36 -2.87
C GLU A 17 -4.15 -11.70 -2.49
N LEU A 18 -3.69 -11.28 -1.30
CA LEU A 18 -2.31 -11.40 -0.84
C LEU A 18 -2.15 -12.37 0.35
N SER A 19 -3.22 -12.65 1.10
CA SER A 19 -3.20 -13.44 2.34
C SER A 19 -2.64 -14.86 2.17
N SER A 20 -2.88 -15.48 1.01
CA SER A 20 -2.38 -16.82 0.68
C SER A 20 -1.00 -16.83 0.03
N ARG A 21 -0.41 -15.65 -0.23
CA ARG A 21 0.85 -15.53 -0.97
C ARG A 21 2.04 -15.51 -0.03
N MET A 22 3.11 -16.21 -0.42
CA MET A 22 4.36 -16.21 0.33
C MET A 22 5.14 -14.91 0.10
N LEU A 23 5.16 -14.04 1.11
CA LEU A 23 6.02 -12.86 1.14
C LEU A 23 7.48 -13.30 1.30
N LEU A 24 8.32 -12.97 0.33
CA LEU A 24 9.76 -13.28 0.33
C LEU A 24 10.57 -12.23 1.09
N SER A 25 10.26 -10.95 0.85
CA SER A 25 10.90 -9.83 1.53
C SER A 25 10.00 -8.61 1.56
N TYR A 26 10.30 -7.72 2.49
CA TYR A 26 9.75 -6.37 2.51
C TYR A 26 10.88 -5.40 2.77
N SER A 27 10.79 -4.20 2.20
CA SER A 27 11.75 -3.14 2.44
C SER A 27 11.04 -1.79 2.44
N HIS A 28 11.54 -0.86 3.23
CA HIS A 28 11.16 0.54 3.12
C HIS A 28 11.54 1.07 1.73
N LEU A 29 10.67 1.92 1.16
CA LEU A 29 10.94 2.59 -0.12
C LEU A 29 11.15 4.09 0.08
N ALA A 30 10.17 4.76 0.67
CA ALA A 30 10.18 6.20 0.82
C ALA A 30 9.20 6.66 1.88
N ASP A 31 9.59 7.72 2.60
CA ASP A 31 8.72 8.50 3.46
C ASP A 31 8.36 9.80 2.72
N GLY A 32 7.07 9.97 2.48
CA GLY A 32 6.47 11.24 2.10
C GLY A 32 5.81 11.89 3.31
N ILE A 33 5.52 13.19 3.21
CA ILE A 33 4.86 13.95 4.27
C ILE A 33 3.53 13.27 4.67
N THR A 34 2.81 12.74 3.70
CA THR A 34 1.47 12.18 3.87
C THR A 34 1.46 10.65 3.85
N ASN A 35 2.55 9.99 3.45
CA ASN A 35 2.55 8.56 3.14
C ASN A 35 3.87 7.89 3.51
N GLU A 36 3.83 6.68 4.05
CA GLU A 36 4.99 5.79 4.12
C GLU A 36 4.81 4.65 3.12
N SER A 37 5.84 4.35 2.32
CA SER A 37 5.78 3.34 1.26
C SER A 37 6.78 2.22 1.48
N TYR A 38 6.33 0.98 1.26
CA TYR A 38 7.13 -0.23 1.39
C TYR A 38 7.03 -1.08 0.13
N ARG A 39 8.15 -1.66 -0.30
CA ARG A 39 8.17 -2.68 -1.35
C ARG A 39 7.89 -4.03 -0.71
N LEU A 40 6.96 -4.77 -1.29
CA LEU A 40 6.65 -6.14 -0.93
C LEU A 40 7.03 -7.05 -2.10
N LYS A 41 7.91 -8.02 -1.86
CA LYS A 41 8.30 -8.99 -2.88
C LYS A 41 7.67 -10.33 -2.57
N PHE A 42 6.88 -10.84 -3.51
CA PHE A 42 6.32 -12.18 -3.47
C PHE A 42 7.05 -13.06 -4.49
N SER A 43 6.69 -14.35 -4.54
CA SER A 43 7.34 -15.33 -5.41
C SER A 43 7.21 -15.03 -6.91
N LYS A 44 6.16 -14.34 -7.33
CA LYS A 44 5.87 -14.04 -8.74
C LYS A 44 5.76 -12.55 -9.07
N ASP A 45 5.41 -11.73 -8.08
CA ASP A 45 5.03 -10.33 -8.27
C ASP A 45 5.64 -9.44 -7.18
N GLU A 46 5.70 -8.14 -7.45
CA GLU A 46 6.07 -7.11 -6.48
C GLU A 46 4.92 -6.11 -6.31
N TYR A 47 4.70 -5.65 -5.08
CA TYR A 47 3.68 -4.67 -4.73
C TYR A 47 4.29 -3.50 -3.96
N VAL A 48 3.62 -2.35 -4.01
CA VAL A 48 3.93 -1.21 -3.15
C VAL A 48 2.80 -1.08 -2.14
N LEU A 49 3.14 -1.24 -0.87
CA LEU A 49 2.24 -0.97 0.24
C LEU A 49 2.40 0.47 0.67
N LYS A 50 1.29 1.21 0.70
CA LYS A 50 1.24 2.61 1.08
C LYS A 50 0.43 2.78 2.36
N PHE A 51 1.05 3.28 3.41
CA PHE A 51 0.35 3.69 4.63
C PHE A 51 0.13 5.20 4.60
N PHE A 52 -1.12 5.60 4.78
CA PHE A 52 -1.48 7.00 4.95
C PHE A 52 -1.08 7.47 6.36
N ASN A 53 -0.27 8.51 6.44
CA ASN A 53 0.08 9.14 7.70
C ASN A 53 -1.14 9.88 8.25
N HIS A 54 -1.44 9.74 9.53
CA HIS A 54 -2.56 10.42 10.18
C HIS A 54 -2.44 11.96 10.09
N GLN A 55 -1.21 12.48 10.03
CA GLN A 55 -0.95 13.91 9.84
C GLN A 55 -1.42 14.45 8.48
N ALA A 56 -1.67 13.59 7.49
CA ALA A 56 -2.17 14.04 6.20
C ALA A 56 -3.58 14.65 6.28
N ILE A 57 -4.38 14.22 7.27
CA ILE A 57 -5.71 14.78 7.55
C ILE A 57 -5.58 16.25 7.97
N ASP A 58 -4.58 16.57 8.80
CA ASP A 58 -4.29 17.94 9.25
C ASP A 58 -3.83 18.85 8.11
N MET A 59 -3.32 18.25 7.03
CA MET A 59 -2.92 18.95 5.79
C MET A 59 -4.06 19.04 4.76
N GLY A 60 -5.27 18.60 5.09
CA GLY A 60 -6.43 18.64 4.22
C GLY A 60 -6.39 17.61 3.07
N VAL A 61 -5.57 16.57 3.18
CA VAL A 61 -5.49 15.53 2.15
C VAL A 61 -6.64 14.53 2.33
N ASP A 62 -7.53 14.47 1.34
CA ASP A 62 -8.61 13.49 1.29
C ASP A 62 -8.16 12.22 0.58
N HIS A 63 -7.60 11.28 1.35
CA HIS A 63 -7.18 9.98 0.84
C HIS A 63 -8.33 9.14 0.29
N LYS A 64 -9.59 9.35 0.74
CA LYS A 64 -10.73 8.62 0.16
C LYS A 64 -10.97 9.08 -1.27
N ASN A 65 -10.90 10.39 -1.50
CA ASN A 65 -11.04 10.93 -2.85
C ASN A 65 -9.81 10.63 -3.73
N GLU A 66 -8.60 10.65 -3.17
CA GLU A 66 -7.37 10.19 -3.86
C GLU A 66 -7.54 8.75 -4.36
N MET A 67 -7.97 7.84 -3.48
CA MET A 67 -8.21 6.44 -3.85
C MET A 67 -9.32 6.29 -4.88
N ARG A 68 -10.40 7.08 -4.79
CA ARG A 68 -11.49 7.08 -5.78
C ARG A 68 -11.02 7.52 -7.16
N VAL A 69 -10.17 8.54 -7.22
CA VAL A 69 -9.56 8.99 -8.48
C VAL A 69 -8.65 7.90 -9.03
N MET A 70 -7.81 7.28 -8.19
CA MET A 70 -6.95 6.15 -8.58
C MET A 70 -7.76 5.01 -9.22
N SER A 71 -8.83 4.52 -8.59
CA SER A 71 -9.67 3.46 -9.19
C SER A 71 -10.29 3.89 -10.52
N ARG A 72 -10.65 5.18 -10.64
CA ARG A 72 -11.26 5.70 -11.87
C ARG A 72 -10.25 5.77 -13.01
N VAL A 73 -8.96 5.98 -12.75
CA VAL A 73 -7.96 6.11 -13.83
C VAL A 73 -7.15 4.83 -14.06
N GLU A 74 -7.24 3.86 -13.15
CA GLU A 74 -6.53 2.57 -13.23
C GLU A 74 -6.77 1.84 -14.55
N HIS A 75 -8.02 1.77 -15.02
CA HIS A 75 -8.37 1.10 -16.28
C HIS A 75 -7.77 1.75 -17.53
N LEU A 76 -7.21 2.97 -17.41
CA LEU A 76 -6.49 3.65 -18.49
C LEU A 76 -5.01 3.24 -18.56
N ASN A 77 -4.54 2.37 -17.66
CA ASN A 77 -3.14 1.92 -17.55
C ASN A 77 -2.12 3.07 -17.37
N ILE A 78 -2.57 4.21 -16.84
CA ILE A 78 -1.70 5.37 -16.53
C ILE A 78 -1.29 5.42 -15.05
N THR A 79 -1.92 4.60 -14.21
CA THR A 79 -1.56 4.39 -12.80
C THR A 79 -1.41 2.90 -12.51
N PRO A 80 -0.67 2.53 -11.46
CA PRO A 80 -0.63 1.14 -11.00
C PRO A 80 -2.03 0.61 -10.64
N THR A 81 -2.18 -0.71 -10.75
CA THR A 81 -3.37 -1.43 -10.28
C THR A 81 -3.47 -1.34 -8.76
N VAL A 82 -4.67 -1.04 -8.25
CA VAL A 82 -4.91 -0.85 -6.82
C VAL A 82 -5.61 -2.08 -6.25
N ILE A 83 -5.06 -2.60 -5.15
CA ILE A 83 -5.63 -3.71 -4.38
C ILE A 83 -6.01 -3.16 -3.00
N TYR A 84 -7.18 -3.55 -2.48
CA TYR A 84 -7.80 -3.02 -1.26
C TYR A 84 -7.71 -4.01 -0.10
#